data_AF-A0AAI9R552-F1
#
_entry.id   AF-A0AAI9R552-F1
#
_cell.length_a   1.000
_cell.length_b   1.000
_cell.length_c   1.000
_cell.angle_alpha   90.00
_cell.angle_beta   90.00
_cell.angle_gamma   90.00
#
_symmetry.space_group_name_H-M   'P 1'
#
loop_
_entity.id
_entity.type
_entity.pdbx_description
1 polymer ?
#
loop_
_entity_poly.entity_id
_entity_poly.type
_entity_poly.pdbx_seq_one_letter_code
_entity_poly.pdbx_strand_id
1 'polypeptide(L)'
;MPNVKGAERTLFEMKIYAILLIVLSAVSPIAYGGLDRGDILYHVLGWNAVIMSAWYASTIWRIDLDEVPDEDGRKATASRSFFDSMIYLALVFVMLVMSSMGVSGAVVGALFTIGIIARIEWTKRASLGAS
;
A
#
# COMPACT_ATOMS: atom_id res chain seq x y z
N MET A 1 28.64 -4.77 -12.48
CA MET A 1 27.94 -6.04 -12.86
C MET A 1 27.28 -5.82 -14.21
N PRO A 2 27.51 -6.66 -15.24
CA PRO A 2 27.08 -6.40 -16.62
C PRO A 2 25.60 -6.72 -16.93
N ASN A 3 24.78 -7.04 -15.93
CA ASN A 3 23.35 -7.36 -16.09
C ASN A 3 22.43 -6.53 -15.17
N VAL A 4 22.90 -5.38 -14.65
CA VAL A 4 22.01 -4.47 -13.93
C VAL A 4 21.10 -3.79 -14.95
N LYS A 5 19.83 -4.22 -15.02
CA LYS A 5 18.77 -3.39 -15.55
C LYS A 5 18.86 -2.06 -14.78
N GLY A 6 19.03 -0.94 -15.48
CA GLY A 6 19.21 0.37 -14.82
C GLY A 6 18.09 0.66 -13.82
N ALA A 7 18.37 1.50 -12.82
CA ALA A 7 17.42 1.85 -11.76
C ALA A 7 16.07 2.35 -12.31
N GLU A 8 16.09 3.00 -13.47
CA GLU A 8 14.92 3.44 -14.23
C GLU A 8 14.00 2.29 -14.66
N ARG A 9 14.57 1.19 -15.20
CA ARG A 9 13.78 0.02 -15.60
C ARG A 9 13.19 -0.71 -14.40
N THR A 10 13.94 -0.80 -13.30
CA THR A 10 13.46 -1.41 -12.06
C THR A 10 12.28 -0.62 -11.47
N LEU A 11 12.35 0.71 -11.47
CA LEU A 11 11.22 1.52 -11.01
C LEU A 11 10.00 1.39 -11.92
N PHE A 12 10.22 1.32 -13.24
CA PHE A 12 9.14 1.10 -14.19
C PHE A 12 8.42 -0.24 -13.96
N GLU A 13 9.18 -1.32 -13.76
CA GLU A 13 8.62 -2.64 -13.41
C GLU A 13 7.83 -2.56 -12.08
N MET A 14 8.33 -1.86 -11.06
CA MET A 14 7.60 -1.66 -9.80
C MET A 14 6.28 -0.90 -9.96
N LYS A 15 6.23 0.13 -10.82
CA LYS A 15 4.98 0.86 -11.12
C LYS A 15 3.95 -0.05 -11.79
N ILE A 16 4.37 -0.89 -12.73
CA ILE A 16 3.50 -1.90 -13.36
C ILE A 16 2.96 -2.87 -12.31
N TYR A 17 3.82 -3.41 -11.44
CA TYR A 17 3.40 -4.32 -10.39
C TYR A 17 2.42 -3.67 -9.40
N ALA A 18 2.58 -2.39 -9.08
CA ALA A 18 1.64 -1.65 -8.25
C ALA A 18 0.25 -1.53 -8.88
N ILE A 19 0.17 -1.31 -10.20
CA ILE A 19 -1.12 -1.29 -10.92
C ILE A 19 -1.75 -2.67 -10.89
N LEU A 20 -0.97 -3.72 -11.19
CA LEU A 20 -1.44 -5.10 -11.13
C LEU A 20 -1.95 -5.45 -9.72
N LEU A 21 -1.31 -4.93 -8.67
CA LEU A 21 -1.76 -5.11 -7.29
C LEU A 21 -3.12 -4.47 -7.04
N ILE A 22 -3.39 -3.27 -7.55
CA ILE A 22 -4.71 -2.62 -7.43
C ILE A 22 -5.78 -3.47 -8.12
N VAL A 23 -5.50 -3.93 -9.34
CA VAL A 23 -6.43 -4.79 -10.10
C VAL A 23 -6.68 -6.09 -9.35
N LEU A 24 -5.64 -6.74 -8.83
CA LEU A 24 -5.75 -7.96 -8.06
C LEU A 24 -6.57 -7.76 -6.77
N SER A 25 -6.36 -6.64 -6.08
CA SER A 25 -7.11 -6.29 -4.86
C SER A 25 -8.60 -6.08 -5.13
N ALA A 26 -8.98 -5.57 -6.31
CA ALA A 26 -10.39 -5.47 -6.69
C ALA A 26 -11.06 -6.86 -6.88
N VAL A 27 -10.27 -7.88 -7.23
CA VAL A 27 -10.73 -9.25 -7.43
C VAL A 27 -10.56 -10.10 -6.15
N SER A 28 -9.80 -9.62 -5.17
CA SER A 28 -9.47 -10.32 -3.92
C SER A 28 -10.68 -10.89 -3.14
N PRO A 29 -11.84 -10.21 -3.05
CA PRO A 29 -13.00 -10.76 -2.35
C PRO A 29 -13.52 -12.06 -2.98
N ILE A 30 -13.32 -12.25 -4.29
CA ILE A 30 -13.70 -13.46 -5.01
C ILE A 30 -12.79 -14.64 -4.62
N ALA A 31 -11.52 -14.36 -4.31
CA ALA A 31 -10.55 -15.37 -3.89
C ALA A 31 -10.83 -15.92 -2.48
N TYR A 32 -11.61 -15.19 -1.66
CA TYR A 32 -11.95 -15.61 -0.29
C TYR A 32 -12.97 -16.76 -0.22
N GLY A 33 -13.49 -17.22 -1.38
CA GLY A 33 -14.22 -18.49 -1.52
C GLY A 33 -15.33 -18.71 -0.49
N GLY A 34 -16.51 -18.12 -0.71
CA GLY A 34 -17.66 -18.29 0.18
C GLY A 34 -18.35 -16.99 0.61
N LEU A 35 -17.81 -15.84 0.20
CA LEU A 35 -18.49 -14.56 0.34
C LEU A 35 -19.47 -14.35 -0.82
N ASP A 36 -20.75 -14.29 -0.53
CA ASP A 36 -21.74 -13.89 -1.53
C ASP A 36 -21.54 -12.41 -1.89
N ARG A 37 -21.80 -12.06 -3.15
CA ARG A 37 -21.58 -10.70 -3.67
C ARG A 37 -22.46 -9.67 -2.97
N GLY A 38 -23.54 -10.09 -2.29
CA GLY A 38 -24.40 -9.25 -1.47
C GLY A 38 -23.97 -9.07 -0.02
N ASP A 39 -22.93 -9.77 0.45
CA ASP A 39 -22.49 -9.70 1.84
C ASP A 39 -21.74 -8.37 2.12
N ILE A 40 -21.99 -7.80 3.30
CA ILE A 40 -21.31 -6.61 3.79
C ILE A 40 -19.80 -6.88 3.89
N LEU A 41 -19.41 -8.11 4.28
CA LEU A 41 -18.00 -8.53 4.34
C LEU A 41 -17.30 -8.40 2.99
N TYR A 42 -17.97 -8.84 1.90
CA TYR A 42 -17.43 -8.76 0.54
C TYR A 42 -17.07 -7.32 0.17
N HIS A 43 -17.98 -6.38 0.44
CA HIS A 43 -17.79 -4.97 0.12
C HIS A 43 -16.74 -4.29 1.00
N VAL A 44 -16.76 -4.58 2.31
CA VAL A 44 -15.80 -4.00 3.27
C VAL A 44 -14.38 -4.44 2.95
N LEU A 45 -14.14 -5.73 2.72
CA LEU A 45 -12.83 -6.27 2.34
C LEU A 45 -12.38 -5.74 0.99
N GLY A 46 -13.25 -5.78 -0.02
CA GLY A 46 -12.90 -5.36 -1.39
C GLY A 46 -12.55 -3.87 -1.46
N TRP A 47 -13.40 -3.01 -0.92
CA TRP A 47 -13.16 -1.58 -0.95
C TRP A 47 -11.92 -1.18 -0.14
N ASN A 48 -11.73 -1.81 1.02
CA ASN A 48 -10.55 -1.55 1.85
C ASN A 48 -9.25 -2.00 1.15
N ALA A 49 -9.24 -3.19 0.54
CA ALA A 49 -8.08 -3.68 -0.20
C ALA A 49 -7.71 -2.77 -1.38
N VAL A 50 -8.70 -2.27 -2.12
CA VAL A 50 -8.49 -1.31 -3.21
C VAL A 50 -7.92 0.01 -2.69
N ILE A 51 -8.50 0.59 -1.63
CA ILE A 51 -7.99 1.83 -1.01
C ILE A 51 -6.53 1.65 -0.56
N MET A 52 -6.23 0.56 0.13
CA MET A 52 -4.88 0.28 0.61
C MET A 52 -3.88 0.13 -0.54
N SER A 53 -4.26 -0.59 -1.59
CA SER A 53 -3.40 -0.82 -2.76
C SER A 53 -3.17 0.47 -3.53
N ALA A 54 -4.20 1.32 -3.65
CA ALA A 54 -4.08 2.64 -4.26
C ALA A 54 -3.17 3.57 -3.45
N TRP A 55 -3.29 3.55 -2.11
CA TRP A 55 -2.39 4.29 -1.23
C TRP A 55 -0.94 3.81 -1.38
N TYR A 56 -0.69 2.51 -1.38
CA TYR A 56 0.65 1.96 -1.60
C TYR A 56 1.19 2.31 -3.00
N ALA A 57 0.38 2.22 -4.05
CA ALA A 57 0.82 2.65 -5.37
C ALA A 57 1.22 4.14 -5.37
N SER A 58 0.48 5.00 -4.66
CA SER A 58 0.84 6.43 -4.55
C SER A 58 2.23 6.66 -3.94
N THR A 59 2.71 5.78 -3.06
CA THR A 59 4.06 5.90 -2.47
C THR A 59 5.15 5.52 -3.49
N ILE A 60 4.89 4.53 -4.35
CA ILE A 60 5.80 4.15 -5.44
C ILE A 60 5.93 5.28 -6.47
N TRP A 61 4.83 5.96 -6.79
CA TRP A 61 4.87 7.10 -7.71
C TRP A 61 5.65 8.30 -7.18
N ARG A 62 5.77 8.44 -5.86
CA ARG A 62 6.57 9.48 -5.20
C ARG A 62 8.07 9.17 -5.20
N ILE A 63 8.50 7.99 -5.66
CA ILE A 63 9.91 7.65 -5.78
C ILE A 63 10.54 8.50 -6.89
N ASP A 64 11.41 9.41 -6.48
CA ASP A 64 12.29 10.15 -7.37
C ASP A 64 13.61 9.39 -7.56
N LEU A 65 13.98 9.12 -8.81
CA LEU A 65 15.25 8.47 -9.15
C LEU A 65 16.39 9.48 -9.29
N ASP A 66 16.07 10.75 -9.54
CA ASP A 66 17.04 11.82 -9.78
C ASP A 66 17.43 12.54 -8.48
N GLU A 67 16.91 12.08 -7.34
CA GLU A 67 17.34 12.53 -6.02
C GLU A 67 18.86 12.36 -5.86
N VAL A 68 19.54 13.48 -5.56
CA VAL A 68 20.97 13.51 -5.28
C VAL A 68 21.23 12.62 -4.06
N PRO A 69 22.08 11.58 -4.17
CA PRO A 69 22.42 10.73 -3.04
C PRO A 69 22.97 11.58 -1.89
N ASP A 70 22.50 11.29 -0.67
CA ASP A 70 23.01 11.92 0.56
C ASP A 70 24.52 11.67 0.73
N GLU A 71 25.20 12.34 1.68
CA GLU A 71 26.66 12.22 1.90
C GLU A 71 27.11 10.75 2.12
N ASP A 72 26.21 9.88 2.60
CA ASP A 72 26.41 8.43 2.77
C ASP A 72 26.05 7.57 1.53
N GLY A 73 25.73 8.19 0.39
CA GLY A 73 25.31 7.51 -0.85
C GLY A 73 23.90 6.89 -0.81
N ARG A 74 23.09 7.25 0.20
CA ARG A 74 21.72 6.73 0.38
C ARG A 74 20.72 7.54 -0.46
N LYS A 75 19.82 6.85 -1.17
CA LYS A 75 18.61 7.46 -1.75
C LYS A 75 17.50 7.44 -0.71
N ALA A 76 17.23 8.59 -0.10
CA ALA A 76 16.29 8.73 1.01
C ALA A 76 14.85 8.31 0.60
N THR A 77 14.47 8.59 -0.65
CA THR A 77 13.13 8.28 -1.15
C THR A 77 12.90 6.78 -1.37
N ALA A 78 13.91 6.03 -1.82
CA ALA A 78 13.81 4.58 -1.99
C ALA A 78 13.65 3.83 -0.65
N SER A 79 14.38 4.26 0.38
CA SER A 79 14.28 3.69 1.73
C SER A 79 12.90 3.93 2.34
N ARG A 80 12.31 5.12 2.12
CA ARG A 80 10.95 5.44 2.59
C ARG A 80 9.89 4.54 1.94
N SER A 81 10.00 4.29 0.64
CA SER A 81 9.08 3.37 -0.05
C SER A 81 9.18 1.93 0.45
N PHE A 82 10.36 1.47 0.86
CA PHE A 82 10.52 0.13 1.46
C PHE A 82 9.74 0.02 2.78
N PHE A 83 9.87 1.01 3.67
CA PHE A 83 9.10 1.03 4.91
C PHE A 83 7.59 1.16 4.65
N ASP A 84 7.18 1.97 3.67
CA ASP A 84 5.78 2.06 3.26
C ASP A 84 5.23 0.69 2.79
N SER A 85 6.04 -0.14 2.11
CA SER A 85 5.67 -1.52 1.75
C SER A 85 5.50 -2.43 2.97
N MET A 86 6.35 -2.30 3.98
CA MET A 86 6.26 -3.11 5.20
C MET A 86 5.00 -2.73 6.00
N ILE A 87 4.67 -1.43 6.05
CA ILE A 87 3.42 -0.94 6.66
C ILE A 87 2.21 -1.47 5.87
N TYR A 88 2.23 -1.39 4.55
CA TYR A 88 1.16 -1.94 3.72
C TYR A 88 0.90 -3.42 4.05
N LEU A 89 1.96 -4.24 4.06
CA LEU A 89 1.83 -5.67 4.36
C LEU A 89 1.29 -5.92 5.78
N ALA A 90 1.77 -5.16 6.77
CA ALA A 90 1.27 -5.25 8.14
C ALA A 90 -0.22 -4.88 8.25
N LEU A 91 -0.65 -3.85 7.53
CA LEU A 91 -2.06 -3.43 7.50
C LEU A 91 -2.95 -4.48 6.80
N VAL A 92 -2.47 -5.12 5.73
CA VAL A 92 -3.19 -6.21 5.07
C VAL A 92 -3.38 -7.36 6.06
N PHE A 93 -2.33 -7.72 6.79
CA PHE A 93 -2.40 -8.77 7.81
C PHE A 93 -3.41 -8.43 8.91
N VAL A 94 -3.37 -7.21 9.47
CA VAL A 94 -4.35 -6.75 10.46
C VAL A 94 -5.77 -6.83 9.92
N MET A 95 -6.00 -6.38 8.68
CA MET A 95 -7.32 -6.43 8.05
C MET A 95 -7.85 -7.87 7.93
N LEU A 96 -7.00 -8.81 7.53
CA LEU A 96 -7.37 -10.23 7.42
C LEU A 96 -7.68 -10.84 8.78
N VAL A 97 -6.85 -10.61 9.79
CA VAL A 97 -7.06 -11.12 11.16
C VAL A 97 -8.35 -10.58 11.75
N MET A 98 -8.59 -9.28 11.62
CA MET A 98 -9.82 -8.64 12.11
C MET A 98 -11.06 -9.16 11.38
N SER A 99 -10.97 -9.38 10.07
CA SER A 99 -12.07 -9.94 9.28
C SER A 99 -12.38 -11.39 9.64
N SER A 100 -11.38 -12.15 10.08
CA SER A 100 -11.59 -13.51 10.60
C SER A 100 -12.46 -13.55 11.86
N MET A 101 -12.67 -12.42 12.55
CA MET A 101 -13.59 -12.30 13.68
C MET A 101 -15.04 -12.02 13.26
N GLY A 102 -15.32 -11.93 11.96
CA GLY A 102 -16.65 -11.65 11.39
C GLY A 102 -16.83 -10.19 10.94
N VAL A 103 -18.07 -9.81 10.62
CA VAL A 103 -18.42 -8.50 10.03
C VAL A 103 -17.98 -7.34 10.92
N SER A 104 -18.23 -7.42 12.24
CA SER A 104 -17.86 -6.38 13.20
C SER A 104 -16.35 -6.18 13.25
N GLY A 105 -15.58 -7.27 13.26
CA GLY A 105 -14.12 -7.23 13.19
C GLY A 105 -13.63 -6.61 11.89
N ALA A 106 -14.18 -7.01 10.74
CA ALA A 106 -13.84 -6.44 9.44
C ALA A 106 -14.08 -4.93 9.38
N VAL A 107 -15.22 -4.44 9.89
CA VAL A 107 -15.53 -2.99 9.92
C VAL A 107 -14.54 -2.24 10.81
N VAL A 108 -14.25 -2.75 12.01
CA VAL A 108 -13.27 -2.13 12.92
C VAL A 108 -11.87 -2.13 12.30
N GLY A 109 -11.46 -3.24 11.68
CA GLY A 109 -10.19 -3.36 10.96
C GLY A 109 -10.09 -2.37 9.79
N ALA A 110 -11.18 -2.19 9.04
CA ALA A 110 -11.22 -1.24 7.94
C ALA A 110 -11.06 0.21 8.43
N LEU A 111 -11.77 0.59 9.49
CA LEU A 111 -11.64 1.92 10.08
C LEU A 111 -10.24 2.15 10.67
N PHE A 112 -9.67 1.14 11.31
CA PHE A 112 -8.32 1.21 11.87
C PHE A 112 -7.27 1.41 10.77
N THR A 113 -7.30 0.60 9.71
CA THR A 113 -6.35 0.71 8.59
C THR A 113 -6.45 2.05 7.88
N ILE A 114 -7.67 2.52 7.59
CA ILE A 114 -7.91 3.85 7.01
C ILE A 114 -7.41 4.95 7.94
N GLY A 115 -7.66 4.83 9.26
CA GLY A 115 -7.18 5.79 10.25
C GLY A 115 -5.66 5.88 10.32
N ILE A 116 -4.95 4.75 10.26
CA ILE A 116 -3.49 4.72 10.21
C ILE A 116 -2.97 5.38 8.93
N ILE A 117 -3.55 5.04 7.78
CA ILE A 117 -3.19 5.65 6.48
C ILE A 117 -3.39 7.17 6.52
N ALA A 118 -4.54 7.63 7.00
CA ALA A 118 -4.85 9.05 7.13
C ALA A 118 -3.86 9.77 8.05
N ARG A 119 -3.51 9.16 9.19
CA ARG A 119 -2.49 9.70 10.11
C ARG A 119 -1.13 9.82 9.44
N ILE A 120 -0.67 8.77 8.75
CA ILE A 120 0.63 8.79 8.05
C ILE A 120 0.65 9.92 7.02
N GLU A 121 -0.39 10.05 6.21
CA GLU A 121 -0.47 11.06 5.17
C GLU A 121 -0.55 12.48 5.76
N TRP A 122 -1.28 12.66 6.85
CA TRP A 122 -1.31 13.94 7.59
C TRP A 122 0.08 14.33 8.10
N THR A 123 0.80 13.41 8.74
CA THR A 123 2.15 13.67 9.23
C THR A 123 3.10 14.02 8.08
N LYS A 124 3.03 13.31 6.94
CA LYS A 124 3.83 13.60 5.74
C LYS A 124 3.55 15.02 5.20
N ARG A 125 2.29 15.46 5.19
CA ARG A 125 1.90 16.81 4.75
C ARG A 125 2.35 17.90 5.72
N ALA A 126 2.19 17.67 7.02
CA ALA A 126 2.63 18.60 8.05
C ALA A 126 4.14 18.85 7.99
N SER A 127 4.95 17.82 7.69
CA SER A 127 6.41 17.98 7.51
C SER A 127 6.81 18.78 6.27
N LEU A 128 5.97 18.84 5.23
CA LEU A 128 6.24 19.59 3.99
C LEU A 128 5.84 21.07 4.10
N GLY A 129 4.91 21.40 4.99
CA GLY A 129 4.51 22.80 5.26
C GLY A 129 5.38 23.51 6.29
N ALA A 130 6.35 22.81 6.88
CA ALA A 130 7.25 23.31 7.93
C ALA A 130 8.70 23.53 7.43
N SER A 131 8.95 23.31 6.14
CA SER A 131 10.21 23.54 5.43
C SER A 131 10.07 24.66 4.41
#